data_AF-A0A1X7SI38-F1
#
_entry.id   AF-A0A1X7SI38-F1
#
_cell.length_a   1.000
_cell.length_b   1.000
_cell.length_c   1.000
_cell.angle_alpha   90.00
_cell.angle_beta   90.00
_cell.angle_gamma   90.00
#
_symmetry.space_group_name_H-M   'P 1'
#
loop_
_entity.id
_entity.type
_entity.pdbx_description
1 polymer ?
#
loop_
_entity_poly.entity_id
_entity_poly.type
_entity_poly.pdbx_seq_one_letter_code
_entity_poly.pdbx_strand_id
1 'polypeptide(L)'
;MVGLLLNAKVTCNCNNHTSSCVFDASLYDSTGSGGRCINCTHNTAGPHCSECAPGYYPQANVSVSSVNYCKSCDCNTAGTANASINCTAAVGQCSCKSNVQGPDCNCGCHSSLSLSPLCTNDGQCSCVPNAVGDKCSSCGYGYYQSSPNTCTS
;
A
#
# COMPACT_ATOMS: atom_id res chain seq x y z
N MET A 1 -21.67 -51.03 -7.52
CA MET A 1 -20.51 -50.57 -6.73
C MET A 1 -20.02 -49.25 -7.31
N VAL A 2 -20.25 -48.13 -6.62
CA VAL A 2 -19.23 -47.13 -6.28
C VAL A 2 -19.70 -46.51 -4.96
N GLY A 3 -19.54 -47.26 -3.88
CA GLY A 3 -19.44 -46.65 -2.56
C GLY A 3 -17.96 -46.43 -2.33
N LEU A 4 -17.51 -45.16 -2.33
CA LEU A 4 -16.18 -44.77 -1.85
C LEU A 4 -16.19 -43.28 -1.49
N LEU A 5 -16.02 -43.03 -0.18
CA LEU A 5 -15.59 -41.78 0.48
C LEU A 5 -16.65 -40.74 0.90
N LEU A 6 -17.67 -41.14 1.69
CA LEU A 6 -18.49 -40.19 2.46
C LEU A 6 -17.76 -39.55 3.68
N ASN A 7 -16.46 -39.80 3.86
CA ASN A 7 -15.66 -39.29 4.98
C ASN A 7 -14.30 -38.71 4.53
N ALA A 8 -14.22 -38.16 3.31
CA ALA A 8 -13.07 -37.35 2.94
C ALA A 8 -13.11 -36.05 3.76
N LYS A 9 -12.37 -36.00 4.87
CA LYS A 9 -12.12 -34.77 5.61
C LYS A 9 -11.52 -33.77 4.62
N VAL A 10 -12.27 -32.75 4.24
CA VAL A 10 -11.77 -31.69 3.36
C VAL A 10 -10.61 -31.03 4.10
N THR A 11 -9.40 -31.26 3.63
CA THR A 11 -8.22 -30.57 4.15
C THR A 11 -8.22 -29.18 3.55
N CYS A 12 -8.40 -28.18 4.40
CA CYS A 12 -8.40 -26.80 3.94
C CYS A 12 -6.97 -26.33 3.70
N ASN A 13 -6.74 -25.81 2.50
CA ASN A 13 -5.53 -25.06 2.21
C ASN A 13 -5.81 -23.58 2.45
N CYS A 14 -5.32 -23.08 3.58
CA CYS A 14 -5.42 -21.67 3.97
C CYS A 14 -4.05 -20.98 4.06
N ASN A 15 -3.05 -21.55 3.37
CA ASN A 15 -1.69 -21.02 3.31
C ASN A 15 -1.09 -20.65 4.68
N ASN A 16 -1.41 -21.36 5.76
CA ASN A 16 -0.93 -21.06 7.13
C ASN A 16 -1.40 -19.69 7.71
N HIS A 17 -2.50 -19.14 7.19
CA HIS A 17 -3.13 -17.91 7.71
C HIS A 17 -4.41 -18.16 8.50
N THR A 18 -4.87 -19.40 8.56
CA THR A 18 -5.91 -19.85 9.48
C THR A 18 -5.94 -21.38 9.43
N SER A 19 -6.36 -22.02 10.51
CA SER A 19 -6.67 -23.45 10.53
C SER A 19 -8.18 -23.72 10.37
N SER A 20 -8.98 -22.65 10.31
CA SER A 20 -10.44 -22.71 10.28
C SER A 20 -10.99 -22.45 8.89
N CYS A 21 -11.96 -23.26 8.49
CA CYS A 21 -12.62 -23.17 7.19
C CYS A 21 -14.01 -23.79 7.25
N VAL A 22 -14.81 -23.48 6.23
CA VAL A 22 -16.15 -24.05 6.03
C VAL A 22 -16.24 -24.65 4.63
N PHE A 23 -17.15 -25.59 4.43
CA PHE A 23 -17.49 -26.05 3.09
C PHE A 23 -18.34 -25.02 2.36
N ASP A 24 -17.97 -24.72 1.12
CA ASP A 24 -18.63 -23.82 0.20
C ASP A 24 -18.90 -24.58 -1.11
N ALA A 25 -20.18 -24.89 -1.36
CA ALA A 25 -20.60 -25.62 -2.53
C ALA A 25 -20.34 -24.86 -3.84
N SER A 26 -20.50 -23.54 -3.85
CA SER A 26 -20.28 -22.72 -5.05
C SER A 26 -18.79 -22.64 -5.40
N LEU A 27 -17.91 -22.60 -4.40
CA LEU A 27 -16.47 -22.70 -4.62
C LEU A 27 -16.07 -24.09 -5.16
N TYR A 28 -16.70 -25.14 -4.63
CA TYR A 28 -16.50 -26.50 -5.12
C TYR A 28 -16.92 -26.65 -6.59
N ASP A 29 -18.09 -26.15 -6.96
CA ASP A 29 -18.61 -26.23 -8.33
C ASP A 29 -17.72 -25.49 -9.33
N SER A 30 -17.05 -24.42 -8.90
CA SER A 30 -16.19 -23.61 -9.76
C SER A 30 -14.72 -24.06 -9.81
N THR A 31 -14.19 -24.66 -8.73
CA THR A 31 -12.75 -24.96 -8.60
C THR A 31 -12.42 -26.43 -8.34
N GLY A 32 -13.42 -27.26 -8.00
CA GLY A 32 -13.23 -28.62 -7.50
C GLY A 32 -12.77 -28.69 -6.04
N SER A 33 -12.62 -27.55 -5.36
CA SER A 33 -12.24 -27.46 -3.94
C SER A 33 -13.29 -26.66 -3.16
N GLY A 34 -13.93 -27.29 -2.18
CA GLY A 34 -15.00 -26.65 -1.41
C GLY A 34 -14.55 -26.00 -0.10
N GLY A 35 -13.28 -26.11 0.28
CA GLY A 35 -12.79 -25.57 1.54
C GLY A 35 -12.56 -24.06 1.45
N ARG A 36 -13.45 -23.24 2.04
CA ARG A 36 -13.30 -21.79 2.14
C ARG A 36 -12.79 -21.41 3.53
N CYS A 37 -11.62 -20.80 3.58
CA CYS A 37 -11.00 -20.33 4.81
C CYS A 37 -11.82 -19.22 5.46
N ILE A 38 -11.82 -19.19 6.80
CA ILE A 38 -12.51 -18.15 7.59
C ILE A 38 -11.54 -17.49 8.56
N ASN A 39 -11.74 -16.20 8.81
CA ASN A 39 -10.90 -15.38 9.69
C ASN A 39 -9.41 -15.45 9.31
N CYS A 40 -9.10 -15.20 8.03
CA CYS A 40 -7.72 -15.10 7.56
C CYS A 40 -6.93 -14.10 8.41
N THR A 41 -5.76 -14.50 8.90
CA THR A 41 -4.85 -13.67 9.67
C THR A 41 -3.73 -13.09 8.79
N HIS A 42 -2.81 -12.34 9.39
CA HIS A 42 -1.63 -11.80 8.69
C HIS A 42 -1.99 -10.90 7.49
N ASN A 43 -3.11 -10.18 7.59
CA ASN A 43 -3.62 -9.27 6.56
C ASN A 43 -3.87 -9.93 5.20
N THR A 44 -4.16 -11.23 5.21
CA THR A 44 -4.55 -11.97 4.01
C THR A 44 -6.07 -12.02 3.85
N ALA A 45 -6.52 -12.31 2.64
CA ALA A 45 -7.90 -12.38 2.23
C ALA A 45 -8.09 -13.43 1.12
N GLY A 46 -9.35 -13.60 0.70
CA GLY A 46 -9.75 -14.57 -0.32
C GLY A 46 -10.03 -15.97 0.24
N PRO A 47 -10.54 -16.88 -0.60
CA PRO A 47 -11.03 -18.20 -0.17
C PRO A 47 -9.95 -19.10 0.42
N HIS A 48 -8.68 -18.84 0.10
CA HIS A 48 -7.51 -19.60 0.55
C HIS A 48 -6.52 -18.74 1.35
N CYS A 49 -6.90 -17.52 1.75
CA CYS A 49 -5.99 -16.56 2.37
C CYS A 49 -4.70 -16.32 1.56
N SER A 50 -4.81 -16.31 0.22
CA SER A 50 -3.69 -16.20 -0.72
C SER A 50 -3.53 -14.80 -1.30
N GLU A 51 -4.47 -13.91 -1.02
CA GLU A 51 -4.47 -12.51 -1.46
C GLU A 51 -4.24 -11.62 -0.24
N CYS A 52 -3.85 -10.37 -0.48
CA CYS A 52 -3.79 -9.39 0.60
C CYS A 52 -5.13 -8.68 0.78
N ALA A 53 -5.48 -8.38 2.02
CA ALA A 53 -6.66 -7.60 2.35
C ALA A 53 -6.55 -6.17 1.77
N PRO A 54 -7.68 -5.45 1.58
CA PRO A 54 -7.64 -4.04 1.18
C PRO A 54 -6.73 -3.22 2.11
N GLY A 55 -5.91 -2.34 1.52
CA GLY A 55 -4.87 -1.61 2.25
C GLY A 55 -3.56 -2.38 2.43
N TYR A 56 -3.41 -3.56 1.83
CA TYR A 56 -2.19 -4.35 1.82
C TYR A 56 -1.83 -4.85 0.42
N TYR A 57 -0.56 -5.19 0.20
CA TYR A 57 -0.05 -5.70 -1.06
C TYR A 57 1.03 -6.78 -0.81
N PRO A 58 1.24 -7.71 -1.75
CA PRO A 58 2.17 -8.81 -1.57
C PRO A 58 3.62 -8.33 -1.68
N GLN A 59 4.49 -8.85 -0.82
CA GLN A 59 5.92 -8.62 -0.89
C GLN A 59 6.57 -9.53 -1.93
N ALA A 60 7.37 -8.95 -2.83
CA ALA A 60 8.14 -9.72 -3.80
C ALA A 60 9.11 -10.67 -3.09
N ASN A 61 9.24 -11.90 -3.62
CA ASN A 61 10.12 -12.95 -3.10
C ASN A 61 9.80 -13.42 -1.67
N VAL A 62 8.59 -13.16 -1.17
CA VAL A 62 8.08 -13.71 0.10
C VAL A 62 7.06 -14.79 -0.22
N SER A 63 7.18 -15.96 0.43
CA SER A 63 6.21 -17.04 0.28
C SER A 63 4.81 -16.58 0.69
N VAL A 64 3.79 -16.98 -0.07
CA VAL A 64 2.38 -16.72 0.26
C VAL A 64 2.04 -17.16 1.68
N SER A 65 2.66 -18.23 2.18
CA SER A 65 2.40 -18.78 3.52
C SER A 65 3.11 -18.07 4.68
N SER A 66 3.89 -17.03 4.37
CA SER A 66 4.63 -16.25 5.36
C SER A 66 3.69 -15.30 6.09
N VAL A 67 3.87 -15.14 7.40
CA VAL A 67 3.14 -14.13 8.20
C VAL A 67 3.42 -12.70 7.75
N ASN A 68 4.49 -12.48 6.99
CA ASN A 68 4.87 -11.19 6.41
C ASN A 68 4.62 -11.14 4.89
N TYR A 69 3.76 -12.01 4.34
CA TYR A 69 3.46 -11.98 2.90
C TYR A 69 2.84 -10.65 2.47
N CYS A 70 1.94 -10.11 3.29
CA CYS A 70 1.21 -8.88 3.01
C CYS A 70 1.78 -7.68 3.78
N LYS A 71 2.29 -6.70 3.04
CA LYS A 71 2.78 -5.42 3.55
C LYS A 71 1.68 -4.35 3.46
N SER A 72 1.59 -3.49 4.47
CA SER A 72 0.67 -2.36 4.49
C SER A 72 0.96 -1.37 3.37
N CYS A 73 -0.10 -0.78 2.80
CA CYS A 73 0.03 0.45 2.03
C CYS A 73 0.48 1.58 2.96
N ASP A 74 1.53 2.30 2.56
CA ASP A 74 2.10 3.41 3.34
C ASP A 74 1.79 4.77 2.67
N CYS A 75 0.59 4.95 2.11
CA CYS A 75 0.24 6.16 1.34
C CYS A 75 0.15 7.40 2.23
N ASN A 76 0.97 8.41 1.95
CA ASN A 76 0.90 9.72 2.57
C ASN A 76 -0.30 10.50 2.01
N THR A 77 -1.32 10.72 2.84
CA THR A 77 -2.58 11.35 2.42
C THR A 77 -2.40 12.78 1.92
N ALA A 78 -1.35 13.50 2.33
CA ALA A 78 -1.08 14.85 1.88
C ALA A 78 -0.69 14.89 0.40
N GLY A 79 0.06 13.89 -0.08
CA GLY A 79 0.46 13.77 -1.48
C GLY A 79 -0.34 12.75 -2.29
N THR A 80 -1.27 12.01 -1.68
CA THR A 80 -2.14 11.04 -2.36
C THR A 80 -3.43 11.70 -2.85
N ALA A 81 -3.86 11.36 -4.07
CA ALA A 81 -5.11 11.82 -4.65
C ALA A 81 -6.30 11.38 -3.78
N ASN A 82 -7.24 12.30 -3.56
CA ASN A 82 -8.43 12.08 -2.70
C ASN A 82 -8.10 11.61 -1.26
N ALA A 83 -6.86 11.80 -0.79
CA ALA A 83 -6.40 11.31 0.51
C ALA A 83 -6.64 9.79 0.74
N SER A 84 -6.63 8.99 -0.34
CA SER A 84 -6.78 7.54 -0.25
C SER A 84 -5.66 6.91 0.58
N ILE A 85 -5.99 5.92 1.40
CA ILE A 85 -5.03 5.06 2.11
C ILE A 85 -4.74 3.76 1.36
N ASN A 86 -5.49 3.49 0.29
CA ASN A 86 -5.34 2.28 -0.51
C ASN A 86 -4.28 2.46 -1.59
N CYS A 87 -3.55 1.39 -1.87
CA CYS A 87 -2.56 1.27 -2.91
C CYS A 87 -2.92 0.13 -3.88
N THR A 88 -2.21 0.02 -5.00
CA THR A 88 -2.46 -1.06 -5.97
C THR A 88 -2.14 -2.42 -5.35
N ALA A 89 -3.09 -3.36 -5.45
CA ALA A 89 -2.99 -4.68 -4.81
C ALA A 89 -1.81 -5.53 -5.30
N ALA A 90 -1.22 -5.23 -6.45
CA ALA A 90 -0.13 -6.03 -7.02
C ALA A 90 1.26 -5.61 -6.50
N VAL A 91 1.50 -4.32 -6.33
CA VAL A 91 2.86 -3.77 -6.10
C VAL A 91 2.92 -2.70 -5.02
N GLY A 92 1.78 -2.29 -4.46
CA GLY A 92 1.73 -1.34 -3.37
C GLY A 92 1.85 0.13 -3.78
N GLN A 93 1.61 0.46 -5.04
CA GLN A 93 1.78 1.82 -5.55
C GLN A 93 0.58 2.70 -5.17
N CYS A 94 0.83 3.83 -4.52
CA CYS A 94 -0.18 4.83 -4.20
C CYS A 94 -0.50 5.74 -5.40
N SER A 95 -1.73 6.25 -5.46
CA SER A 95 -2.18 7.16 -6.53
C SER A 95 -1.85 8.61 -6.17
N CYS A 96 -0.69 9.10 -6.58
CA CYS A 96 -0.20 10.42 -6.17
C CYS A 96 -0.93 11.58 -6.86
N LYS A 97 -0.96 12.73 -6.18
CA LYS A 97 -1.29 14.04 -6.79
C LYS A 97 -0.25 14.40 -7.85
N SER A 98 -0.61 15.35 -8.72
CA SER A 98 0.34 15.96 -9.67
C SER A 98 1.61 16.41 -8.96
N ASN A 99 2.78 16.33 -9.60
CA ASN A 99 4.08 16.72 -9.04
C ASN A 99 4.52 15.97 -7.77
N VAL A 100 3.80 14.95 -7.33
CA VAL A 100 4.19 14.04 -6.24
C VAL A 100 4.56 12.69 -6.84
N GLN A 101 5.63 12.08 -6.35
CA GLN A 101 6.17 10.83 -6.86
C GLN A 101 6.58 9.91 -5.70
N GLY A 102 6.97 8.68 -6.03
CA GLY A 102 7.35 7.66 -5.05
C GLY A 102 6.19 6.69 -4.74
N PRO A 103 6.49 5.56 -4.09
CA PRO A 103 5.50 4.54 -3.79
C PRO A 103 4.48 4.99 -2.75
N ASP A 104 4.88 5.88 -1.83
CA ASP A 104 4.11 6.39 -0.69
C ASP A 104 3.50 7.78 -0.94
N CYS A 105 3.74 8.39 -2.11
CA CYS A 105 3.29 9.74 -2.43
C CYS A 105 3.69 10.80 -1.39
N ASN A 106 4.92 10.74 -0.88
CA ASN A 106 5.42 11.80 -0.02
C ASN A 106 5.60 13.11 -0.80
N CYS A 107 5.10 14.23 -0.25
CA CYS A 107 5.20 15.55 -0.87
C CYS A 107 6.65 15.96 -1.17
N GLY A 108 7.63 15.51 -0.35
CA GLY A 108 9.05 15.76 -0.59
C GLY A 108 9.46 17.22 -0.45
N CYS A 109 8.73 18.02 0.33
CA CYS A 109 9.04 19.43 0.57
C CYS A 109 10.36 19.58 1.34
N HIS A 110 11.25 20.45 0.87
CA HIS A 110 12.53 20.69 1.52
C HIS A 110 12.33 21.25 2.93
N SER A 111 12.89 20.58 3.94
CA SER A 111 12.62 20.84 5.35
C SER A 111 12.95 22.25 5.82
N SER A 112 13.98 22.87 5.23
CA SER A 112 14.45 24.20 5.62
C SER A 112 14.07 25.31 4.65
N LEU A 113 13.41 25.01 3.53
CA LEU A 113 13.06 26.01 2.52
C LEU A 113 11.58 25.97 2.14
N SER A 114 10.82 25.09 2.80
CA SER A 114 9.37 25.04 2.73
C SER A 114 8.78 25.52 4.05
N LEU A 115 7.65 26.19 3.98
CA LEU A 115 6.88 26.63 5.14
C LEU A 115 6.17 25.47 5.86
N SER A 116 6.01 24.34 5.18
CA SER A 116 5.30 23.16 5.66
C SER A 116 5.85 21.90 4.96
N PRO A 117 5.82 20.73 5.63
CA PRO A 117 6.07 19.45 4.96
C PRO A 117 4.92 19.02 4.03
N LEU A 118 3.76 19.70 4.10
CA LEU A 118 2.59 19.41 3.29
C LEU A 118 2.66 20.18 1.96
N CYS A 119 2.18 19.54 0.90
CA CYS A 119 2.04 20.13 -0.42
C CYS A 119 0.58 20.51 -0.71
N THR A 120 0.40 21.41 -1.68
CA THR A 120 -0.91 21.84 -2.17
C THR A 120 -1.66 20.72 -2.91
N ASN A 121 -2.88 21.00 -3.39
CA ASN A 121 -3.64 20.04 -4.19
C ASN A 121 -2.94 19.67 -5.51
N ASP A 122 -2.11 20.55 -6.04
CA ASP A 122 -1.27 20.30 -7.23
C ASP A 122 0.10 19.71 -6.88
N GLY A 123 0.31 19.32 -5.61
CA GLY A 123 1.54 18.68 -5.13
C GLY A 123 2.76 19.58 -5.02
N GLN A 124 2.56 20.89 -5.14
CA GLN A 124 3.61 21.90 -5.00
C GLN A 124 3.75 22.34 -3.54
N CYS A 125 4.99 22.50 -3.08
CA CYS A 125 5.32 22.94 -1.73
C CYS A 125 5.26 24.47 -1.61
N SER A 126 4.85 24.97 -0.44
CA SER A 126 4.87 26.41 -0.16
C SER A 126 6.26 26.84 0.28
N CYS A 127 6.98 27.55 -0.57
CA CYS A 127 8.37 27.92 -0.31
C CYS A 127 8.49 29.14 0.61
N VAL A 128 9.60 29.20 1.35
CA VAL A 128 10.02 30.43 2.04
C VAL A 128 10.35 31.52 1.01
N PRO A 129 10.37 32.81 1.39
CA PRO A 129 10.72 33.89 0.46
C PRO A 129 12.04 33.63 -0.26
N ASN A 130 12.05 33.89 -1.58
CA ASN A 130 13.17 33.69 -2.50
C ASN A 130 13.61 32.22 -2.73
N ALA A 131 12.97 31.22 -2.11
CA ALA A 131 13.12 29.83 -2.50
C ALA A 131 12.20 29.47 -3.68
N VAL A 132 12.64 28.55 -4.54
CA VAL A 132 11.97 28.21 -5.80
C VAL A 132 11.94 26.71 -6.07
N GLY A 133 11.10 26.31 -7.03
CA GLY A 133 10.91 24.92 -7.47
C GLY A 133 9.81 24.20 -6.71
N ASP A 134 9.30 23.10 -7.26
CA ASP A 134 8.10 22.42 -6.74
C ASP A 134 8.28 21.85 -5.32
N LYS A 135 9.53 21.57 -4.96
CA LYS A 135 9.94 21.01 -3.67
C LYS A 135 10.69 22.03 -2.80
N CYS A 136 10.78 23.28 -3.25
CA CYS A 136 11.53 24.35 -2.59
C CYS A 136 12.99 23.97 -2.32
N SER A 137 13.64 23.19 -3.19
CA SER A 137 14.96 22.62 -2.95
C SER A 137 16.13 23.56 -3.24
N SER A 138 15.86 24.81 -3.63
CA SER A 138 16.89 25.77 -4.05
C SER A 138 16.43 27.21 -3.84
N CYS A 139 17.37 28.10 -3.55
CA CYS A 139 17.13 29.54 -3.66
C CYS A 139 17.05 29.95 -5.13
N GLY A 140 16.26 30.98 -5.42
CA GLY A 140 16.13 31.55 -6.75
C GLY A 140 17.42 32.21 -7.23
N TYR A 141 17.46 32.55 -8.52
CA TYR A 141 18.63 33.19 -9.12
C TYR A 141 19.00 34.48 -8.38
N GLY A 142 20.29 34.63 -8.05
CA GLY A 142 20.80 35.76 -7.28
C GLY A 142 20.60 35.65 -5.77
N TYR A 143 20.13 34.50 -5.26
CA TYR A 143 19.99 34.24 -3.83
C TYR A 143 20.77 32.98 -3.41
N TYR A 144 21.22 32.95 -2.15
CA TYR A 144 21.86 31.81 -1.51
C TYR A 144 21.30 31.55 -0.11
N GLN A 145 21.44 30.33 0.37
CA GLN A 145 20.97 29.95 1.70
C GLN A 145 21.98 30.41 2.76
N SER A 146 21.63 31.46 3.51
CA SER A 146 22.47 31.98 4.60
C SER A 146 22.15 31.37 5.96
N SER A 147 20.94 30.82 6.13
CA SER A 147 20.44 30.20 7.36
C SER A 147 19.25 29.29 7.03
N PRO A 148 18.81 28.40 7.94
CA PRO A 148 17.55 27.70 7.80
C PRO A 148 16.41 28.69 7.52
N ASN A 149 15.50 28.33 6.61
CA ASN A 149 14.33 29.13 6.21
C ASN A 149 14.66 30.49 5.56
N THR A 150 15.91 30.72 5.13
CA THR A 150 16.34 32.03 4.62
C THR A 150 17.13 31.91 3.32
N CYS A 151 16.63 32.58 2.27
CA CYS A 151 17.35 32.83 1.02
C CYS A 151 17.60 34.35 0.88
N THR A 152 18.87 34.76 0.82
CA THR A 152 19.32 36.16 0.74
C THR A 152 20.16 36.40 -0.51
N SER A 153 20.15 37.64 -1.02
CA SER A 153 20.96 38.08 -2.16
C SER A 153 22.38 38.44 -1.79
#